data_AF-A0A2D5N6X5-F1
#
_entry.id   AF-A0A2D5N6X5-F1
#
_cell.length_a   1.000
_cell.length_b   1.000
_cell.length_c   1.000
_cell.angle_alpha   90.00
_cell.angle_beta   90.00
_cell.angle_gamma   90.00
#
_symmetry.space_group_name_H-M   'P 1'
#
loop_
_entity.id
_entity.type
_entity.pdbx_description
1 polymer ?
#
loop_
_entity_poly.entity_id
_entity_poly.type
_entity_poly.pdbx_seq_one_letter_code
_entity_poly.pdbx_strand_id
1 'polypeptide(L)'
;MKFKVVRFKNYGCVIESEENEDPYGNRFFWSFFEVSNGKIIDLEFVENLKNGKATSFDYFFGYPRAELKTGEIIEYKFGNAKPNTREFSNEFFDWFDANPPIKDCKELTRPTKEEEKCIKEFFNKNILETKDVATNIVNV
;
A
#
# COMPACT_ATOMS: atom_id res chain seq x y z
N MET A 1 -20.02 4.64 -12.95
CA MET A 1 -18.89 4.27 -13.85
C MET A 1 -18.13 3.11 -13.22
N LYS A 2 -17.55 2.20 -14.01
CA LYS A 2 -16.72 1.11 -13.48
C LYS A 2 -15.26 1.57 -13.42
N PHE A 3 -14.68 1.60 -12.23
CA PHE A 3 -13.27 1.94 -12.03
C PHE A 3 -12.35 0.91 -12.69
N LYS A 4 -11.14 1.36 -13.04
CA LYS A 4 -10.04 0.52 -13.54
C LYS A 4 -8.73 1.02 -12.95
N VAL A 5 -7.79 0.11 -12.73
CA VAL A 5 -6.39 0.45 -12.47
C VAL A 5 -5.76 0.93 -13.77
N VAL A 6 -5.10 2.10 -13.74
CA VAL A 6 -4.40 2.72 -14.88
C VAL A 6 -2.92 2.37 -14.82
N ARG A 7 -2.35 2.42 -13.62
CA ARG A 7 -0.98 2.00 -13.33
C ARG A 7 -0.82 1.61 -11.88
N PHE A 8 0.20 0.83 -11.58
CA PHE A 8 0.53 0.44 -10.22
C PHE A 8 2.03 0.34 -9.98
N LYS A 9 2.42 0.30 -8.71
CA LYS A 9 3.76 -0.04 -8.24
C LYS A 9 3.63 -0.91 -7.00
N ASN A 10 4.17 -2.12 -7.06
CA ASN A 10 4.23 -3.04 -5.92
C ASN A 10 5.58 -2.91 -5.22
N TYR A 11 5.56 -2.70 -3.91
CA TYR A 11 6.78 -2.60 -3.10
C TYR A 11 7.23 -3.94 -2.52
N GLY A 12 6.36 -4.95 -2.54
CA GLY A 12 6.64 -6.21 -1.89
C GLY A 12 6.44 -6.17 -0.39
N CYS A 13 7.07 -7.10 0.30
CA CYS A 13 7.07 -7.11 1.75
C CYS A 13 8.01 -6.01 2.27
N VAL A 14 7.45 -5.02 2.96
CA VAL A 14 8.18 -3.83 3.42
C VAL A 14 8.41 -3.84 4.92
N ILE A 15 7.55 -4.52 5.68
CA ILE A 15 7.61 -4.63 7.14
C ILE A 15 7.24 -6.07 7.51
N GLU A 16 7.95 -6.65 8.47
CA GLU A 16 7.65 -7.96 9.05
C GLU A 16 7.81 -7.89 10.57
N SER A 17 7.08 -8.73 11.30
CA SER A 17 7.31 -8.90 12.73
C SER A 17 8.72 -9.43 12.99
N GLU A 18 9.35 -8.93 14.06
CA GLU A 18 10.63 -9.45 14.53
C GLU A 18 10.51 -10.93 14.93
N GLU A 19 11.55 -11.71 14.65
CA GLU A 19 11.64 -13.09 15.12
C GLU A 19 11.71 -13.14 16.65
N ASN A 20 10.77 -13.82 17.28
CA ASN A 20 10.75 -14.04 18.72
C ASN A 20 10.05 -15.39 19.06
N GLU A 21 9.91 -15.70 20.34
CA GLU A 21 9.28 -16.96 20.80
C GLU A 21 7.75 -16.96 20.64
N ASP A 22 7.12 -15.83 20.30
CA ASP A 22 5.69 -15.75 20.04
C ASP A 22 5.37 -16.53 18.75
N PRO A 23 4.41 -17.46 18.78
CA PRO A 23 3.97 -18.14 17.58
C PRO A 23 3.33 -17.21 16.55
N TYR A 24 2.93 -15.99 16.91
CA TYR A 24 2.25 -15.05 16.04
C TYR A 24 3.22 -14.05 15.39
N GLY A 25 2.96 -13.71 14.14
CA GLY A 25 3.68 -12.68 13.42
C GLY A 25 2.88 -12.15 12.25
N ASN A 26 3.38 -11.09 11.62
CA ASN A 26 2.76 -10.45 10.49
C ASN A 26 3.79 -10.13 9.41
N ARG A 27 3.39 -10.25 8.15
CA ARG A 27 4.12 -9.72 7.00
C ARG A 27 3.23 -8.71 6.29
N PHE A 28 3.76 -7.51 6.07
CA PHE A 28 3.03 -6.38 5.52
C PHE A 28 3.54 -6.07 4.13
N PHE A 29 2.65 -6.15 3.15
CA PHE A 29 2.93 -5.93 1.75
C PHE A 29 2.25 -4.66 1.29
N TRP A 30 2.96 -3.80 0.55
CA TRP A 30 2.40 -2.54 0.07
C TRP A 30 2.36 -2.43 -1.45
N SER A 31 1.26 -1.92 -1.97
CA SER A 31 1.09 -1.58 -3.38
C SER A 31 0.34 -0.26 -3.53
N PHE A 32 0.68 0.51 -4.56
CA PHE A 32 0.01 1.77 -4.89
C PHE A 32 -0.60 1.68 -6.29
N PHE A 33 -1.83 2.18 -6.43
CA PHE A 33 -2.62 2.09 -7.65
C PHE A 33 -3.18 3.44 -8.03
N GLU A 34 -2.98 3.87 -9.27
CA GLU A 34 -3.79 4.95 -9.83
C GLU A 34 -5.05 4.36 -10.46
N VAL A 35 -6.19 4.90 -10.06
CA VAL A 35 -7.52 4.50 -10.56
C VAL A 35 -7.95 5.46 -11.67
N SER A 36 -8.82 5.02 -12.56
CA SER A 36 -9.33 5.77 -13.71
C SER A 36 -10.01 7.11 -13.40
N ASN A 37 -10.24 7.44 -12.13
CA ASN A 37 -10.68 8.76 -11.67
C ASN A 37 -9.52 9.70 -11.25
N GLY A 38 -8.28 9.31 -11.52
CA GLY A 38 -7.06 10.06 -11.20
C GLY A 38 -6.61 9.95 -9.74
N LYS A 39 -7.35 9.24 -8.89
CA LYS A 39 -6.95 9.06 -7.48
C LYS A 39 -5.93 7.94 -7.34
N ILE A 40 -5.03 8.09 -6.38
CA ILE A 40 -4.12 7.03 -5.93
C ILE A 40 -4.71 6.37 -4.69
N ILE A 41 -4.64 5.05 -4.64
CA ILE A 41 -5.03 4.22 -3.49
C ILE A 41 -3.84 3.35 -3.13
N ASP A 42 -3.50 3.31 -1.85
CA ASP A 42 -2.57 2.34 -1.33
C ASP A 42 -3.33 1.12 -0.78
N LEU A 43 -2.77 -0.06 -1.01
CA LEU A 43 -3.21 -1.33 -0.45
C LEU A 43 -2.08 -1.85 0.44
N GLU A 44 -2.41 -2.04 1.71
CA GLU A 44 -1.67 -2.89 2.63
C GLU A 44 -2.33 -4.26 2.66
N PHE A 45 -1.62 -5.26 2.17
CA PHE A 45 -2.00 -6.66 2.29
C PHE A 45 -1.21 -7.29 3.44
N VAL A 46 -1.90 -7.94 4.37
CA VAL A 46 -1.29 -8.50 5.57
C VAL A 46 -1.39 -10.02 5.54
N GLU A 47 -0.27 -10.71 5.68
CA GLU A 47 -0.25 -12.14 6.05
C GLU A 47 -0.15 -12.25 7.56
N ASN A 48 -1.17 -12.82 8.21
CA ASN A 48 -1.10 -13.16 9.63
C ASN A 48 -0.54 -14.57 9.77
N LEU A 49 0.55 -14.71 10.51
CA LEU A 49 1.29 -15.95 10.67
C LEU A 49 0.99 -16.61 12.00
N LYS A 50 0.98 -17.95 11.99
CA LYS A 50 1.10 -18.79 13.18
C LYS A 50 2.20 -19.84 12.95
N ASN A 51 3.23 -19.85 13.79
CA ASN A 51 4.42 -20.69 13.65
C ASN A 51 5.07 -20.55 12.26
N GLY A 52 5.23 -19.30 11.79
CA GLY A 52 5.84 -18.99 10.49
C GLY A 52 4.98 -19.33 9.26
N LYS A 53 3.71 -19.74 9.43
CA LYS A 53 2.80 -20.06 8.33
C LYS A 53 1.60 -19.13 8.30
N ALA A 54 1.26 -18.61 7.13
CA ALA A 54 0.09 -17.76 6.95
C ALA A 54 -1.20 -18.53 7.27
N THR A 55 -2.03 -17.96 8.16
CA THR A 55 -3.32 -18.52 8.58
C THR A 55 -4.51 -17.67 8.18
N SER A 56 -4.32 -16.35 8.02
CA SER A 56 -5.36 -15.42 7.57
C SER A 56 -4.74 -14.23 6.85
N PHE A 57 -5.57 -13.54 6.07
CA PHE A 57 -5.15 -12.41 5.25
C PHE A 57 -6.10 -11.24 5.41
N ASP A 58 -5.53 -10.03 5.52
CA ASP A 58 -6.30 -8.79 5.60
C ASP A 58 -5.91 -7.83 4.47
N TYR A 59 -6.85 -6.93 4.14
CA TYR A 59 -6.70 -5.92 3.10
C TYR A 59 -7.10 -4.58 3.69
N PHE A 60 -6.17 -3.63 3.73
CA PHE A 60 -6.44 -2.26 4.14
C PHE A 60 -6.22 -1.33 2.95
N PHE A 61 -7.16 -0.39 2.77
CA PHE A 61 -7.14 0.55 1.65
C PHE A 61 -7.11 1.96 2.20
N GLY A 62 -6.16 2.75 1.72
CA GLY A 62 -5.99 4.15 2.08
C GLY A 62 -5.99 5.04 0.85
N TYR A 63 -6.30 6.32 1.09
CA TYR A 63 -5.75 7.33 0.21
C TYR A 63 -4.40 7.73 0.81
N PRO A 64 -3.28 7.59 0.07
CA PRO A 64 -1.98 7.98 0.57
C PRO A 64 -1.80 9.50 0.42
N ARG A 65 -2.81 10.26 0.86
CA ARG A 65 -2.88 11.72 0.85
C ARG A 65 -3.60 12.19 2.11
N ALA A 66 -2.93 13.06 2.87
CA ALA A 66 -3.50 13.75 4.02
C ALA A 66 -3.32 15.26 3.86
N GLU A 67 -4.38 16.01 4.15
CA GLU A 67 -4.30 17.46 4.32
C GLU A 67 -4.34 17.75 5.83
N LEU A 68 -3.34 18.45 6.33
CA LEU A 68 -3.23 18.81 7.74
C LEU A 68 -4.12 20.01 8.08
N LYS A 69 -4.44 20.18 9.36
CA LYS A 69 -5.11 21.39 9.86
C LYS A 69 -4.34 22.68 9.57
N THR A 70 -3.03 22.59 9.35
CA THR A 70 -2.16 23.69 8.93
C THR A 70 -2.31 24.05 7.44
N GLY A 71 -2.96 23.20 6.64
CA GLY A 71 -3.06 23.32 5.18
C GLY A 71 -1.93 22.63 4.41
N GLU A 72 -0.94 22.07 5.10
CA GLU A 72 0.10 21.23 4.47
C GLU A 72 -0.50 19.94 3.91
N ILE A 73 0.02 19.49 2.77
CA ILE A 73 -0.44 18.28 2.08
C ILE A 73 0.71 17.29 2.03
N ILE A 74 0.49 16.12 2.61
CA ILE A 74 1.38 14.98 2.53
C ILE A 74 0.73 14.00 1.57
N GLU A 75 1.42 13.66 0.48
CA GLU A 75 0.88 12.75 -0.54
C GLU A 75 1.97 11.87 -1.12
N TYR A 76 1.65 10.60 -1.33
CA TYR A 76 2.47 9.71 -2.14
C TYR A 76 2.44 10.15 -3.61
N LYS A 77 3.60 10.11 -4.24
CA LYS A 77 3.75 10.30 -5.69
C LYS A 77 4.51 9.11 -6.24
N PHE A 78 4.06 8.58 -7.37
CA PHE A 78 4.82 7.56 -8.08
C PHE A 78 6.22 8.07 -8.43
N GLY A 79 7.24 7.49 -7.82
CA GLY A 79 8.63 7.73 -8.18
C GLY A 79 9.19 6.61 -9.05
N ASN A 80 10.33 6.91 -9.66
CA ASN A 80 11.00 6.06 -10.65
C ASN A 80 12.14 5.23 -10.04
N ALA A 81 12.22 5.13 -8.70
CA ALA A 81 13.22 4.28 -8.08
C ALA A 81 13.03 2.83 -8.53
N LYS A 82 14.14 2.14 -8.80
CA LYS A 82 14.14 0.76 -9.29
C LYS A 82 14.10 -0.23 -8.12
N PRO A 83 13.39 -1.36 -8.23
CA PRO A 83 13.40 -2.40 -7.20
C PRO A 83 14.80 -2.80 -6.72
N ASN A 84 14.92 -3.24 -5.46
CA ASN A 84 16.16 -3.67 -4.82
C ASN A 84 17.25 -2.58 -4.74
N THR A 85 16.85 -1.32 -4.64
CA THR A 85 17.75 -0.18 -4.42
C THR A 85 17.37 0.54 -3.13
N ARG A 86 18.32 1.27 -2.53
CA ARG A 86 18.04 2.07 -1.34
C ARG A 86 17.01 3.16 -1.64
N GLU A 87 17.09 3.75 -2.83
CA GLU A 87 16.17 4.77 -3.31
C GLU A 87 14.73 4.26 -3.37
N PHE A 88 14.53 2.97 -3.67
CA PHE A 88 13.21 2.33 -3.67
C PHE A 88 12.62 2.25 -2.27
N SER A 89 13.43 1.85 -1.29
CA SER A 89 13.03 1.86 0.11
C SER A 89 12.76 3.27 0.61
N ASN A 90 13.65 4.23 0.31
CA ASN A 90 13.46 5.63 0.69
C ASN A 90 12.15 6.18 0.11
N GLU A 91 11.83 5.92 -1.16
CA GLU A 91 10.57 6.39 -1.77
C GLU A 91 9.32 5.95 -0.98
N PHE A 92 9.33 4.72 -0.46
CA PHE A 92 8.26 4.22 0.41
C PHE A 92 8.31 4.86 1.80
N PHE A 93 9.46 4.79 2.47
CA PHE A 93 9.58 5.21 3.88
C PHE A 93 9.51 6.72 4.06
N ASP A 94 9.98 7.53 3.11
CA ASP A 94 9.82 8.98 3.12
C ASP A 94 8.33 9.38 3.14
N TRP A 95 7.46 8.63 2.46
CA TRP A 95 6.01 8.80 2.55
C TRP A 95 5.45 8.19 3.85
N PHE A 96 5.84 6.97 4.18
CA PHE A 96 5.30 6.22 5.32
C PHE A 96 5.55 6.97 6.64
N ASP A 97 6.78 7.44 6.86
CA ASP A 97 7.22 8.14 8.06
C ASP A 97 6.70 9.59 8.11
N ALA A 98 6.35 10.16 6.95
CA ALA A 98 5.70 11.47 6.89
C ALA A 98 4.21 11.39 7.23
N ASN A 99 3.58 10.20 7.29
CA ASN A 99 2.15 10.11 7.55
C ASN A 99 1.78 10.71 8.92
N PRO A 100 0.85 11.67 8.95
CA PRO A 100 0.52 12.38 10.17
C PRO A 100 -0.41 11.56 11.07
N PRO A 101 -0.41 11.80 12.39
CA PRO A 101 -1.45 11.30 13.27
C PRO A 101 -2.82 11.80 12.81
N ILE A 102 -3.85 10.94 12.90
CA ILE A 102 -5.24 11.26 12.47
C ILE A 102 -5.76 12.55 13.12
N LYS A 103 -5.37 12.82 14.37
CA LYS A 103 -5.76 14.04 15.11
C LYS A 103 -5.28 15.34 14.46
N ASP A 104 -4.24 15.29 13.63
CA ASP A 104 -3.61 16.44 12.98
C ASP A 104 -4.13 16.63 11.55
N CYS A 105 -4.77 15.59 10.97
CA CYS A 105 -5.49 15.66 9.71
C CYS A 105 -6.70 16.60 9.81
N LYS A 106 -6.95 17.36 8.74
CA LYS A 106 -8.13 18.21 8.58
C LYS A 106 -9.40 17.38 8.39
N GLU A 107 -9.30 16.31 7.61
CA GLU A 107 -10.41 15.38 7.36
C GLU A 107 -9.86 13.96 7.19
N LEU A 108 -10.61 12.98 7.69
CA LEU A 108 -10.35 11.57 7.43
C LEU A 108 -11.18 11.14 6.23
N THR A 109 -10.53 10.91 5.11
CA THR A 109 -11.17 10.38 3.90
C THR A 109 -10.74 8.93 3.67
N ARG A 110 -11.60 8.14 3.02
CA ARG A 110 -11.33 6.74 2.69
C ARG A 110 -11.78 6.42 1.26
N PRO A 111 -11.14 5.45 0.59
CA PRO A 111 -11.63 4.92 -0.66
C PRO A 111 -13.10 4.47 -0.59
N THR A 112 -13.84 4.61 -1.70
CA THR A 112 -15.20 4.08 -1.77
C THR A 112 -15.18 2.55 -1.89
N LYS A 113 -16.30 1.89 -1.61
CA LYS A 113 -16.38 0.41 -1.73
C LYS A 113 -16.17 -0.08 -3.15
N GLU A 114 -16.55 0.70 -4.16
CA GLU A 114 -16.30 0.40 -5.56
C GLU A 114 -14.82 0.54 -5.92
N GLU A 115 -14.13 1.52 -5.33
CA GLU A 115 -12.68 1.69 -5.49
C GLU A 115 -11.92 0.55 -4.81
N GLU A 116 -12.21 0.24 -3.54
CA GLU A 116 -11.63 -0.89 -2.81
C GLU A 116 -11.82 -2.21 -3.58
N LYS A 117 -13.03 -2.45 -4.08
CA LYS A 117 -13.35 -3.65 -4.87
C LYS A 117 -12.52 -3.72 -6.16
N CYS A 118 -12.39 -2.59 -6.88
CA CYS A 118 -11.58 -2.51 -8.09
C CYS A 118 -10.11 -2.88 -7.82
N ILE A 119 -9.52 -2.31 -6.76
CA ILE A 119 -8.13 -2.59 -6.39
C ILE A 119 -7.96 -4.04 -5.93
N LYS A 120 -8.86 -4.54 -5.07
CA LYS A 120 -8.80 -5.91 -4.57
C LYS A 120 -8.87 -6.95 -5.69
N GLU A 121 -9.83 -6.79 -6.61
CA GLU A 121 -9.97 -7.69 -7.76
C GLU A 121 -8.72 -7.65 -8.66
N PHE A 122 -8.15 -6.47 -8.88
CA PHE A 122 -6.93 -6.32 -9.66
C PHE A 122 -5.71 -6.96 -8.97
N PHE A 123 -5.49 -6.67 -7.69
CA PHE A 123 -4.38 -7.21 -6.91
C PHE A 123 -4.42 -8.74 -6.85
N ASN A 124 -5.58 -9.31 -6.49
CA ASN A 124 -5.75 -10.75 -6.38
C ASN A 124 -5.45 -11.47 -7.69
N LYS A 125 -5.82 -10.86 -8.82
CA LYS A 125 -5.61 -11.45 -10.14
C LYS A 125 -4.19 -11.32 -10.66
N ASN A 126 -3.51 -10.20 -10.39
CA ASN A 126 -2.27 -9.85 -11.11
C ASN A 126 -1.03 -9.75 -10.24
N ILE A 127 -1.18 -9.63 -8.91
CA ILE A 127 -0.06 -9.33 -8.00
C ILE A 127 0.03 -10.34 -6.86
N LEU A 128 -1.09 -10.88 -6.35
CA LEU A 128 -1.09 -11.71 -5.15
C LEU A 128 -0.10 -12.90 -5.18
N GLU A 129 0.01 -13.60 -6.32
CA GLU A 129 0.95 -14.72 -6.49
C GLU A 129 2.42 -14.28 -6.52
N THR A 130 2.68 -13.03 -6.95
CA THR A 130 4.00 -12.43 -7.06
C THR A 130 4.18 -11.27 -6.09
N LYS A 131 3.42 -11.27 -4.98
CA LYS A 131 3.33 -10.13 -4.07
C LYS A 131 4.67 -9.74 -3.49
N ASP A 132 5.58 -10.69 -3.28
CA ASP A 132 6.94 -10.45 -2.80
C ASP A 132 7.85 -9.77 -3.84
N VAL A 133 7.45 -9.74 -5.12
CA VAL A 133 8.25 -9.18 -6.22
C VAL A 133 7.94 -7.69 -6.40
N ALA A 134 8.86 -6.85 -5.91
CA ALA A 134 8.83 -5.42 -6.15
C ALA A 134 8.88 -5.09 -7.65
N THR A 135 8.10 -4.09 -8.08
CA THR A 135 7.99 -3.69 -9.49
C THR A 135 8.45 -2.25 -9.71
N ASN A 136 8.87 -1.94 -10.94
CA ASN A 136 8.80 -0.56 -11.42
C ASN A 136 7.33 -0.11 -11.52
N ILE A 137 7.08 1.12 -11.96
CA ILE A 137 5.73 1.53 -12.37
C ILE A 137 5.30 0.66 -13.56
N VAL A 138 4.15 0.01 -13.43
CA VAL A 138 3.53 -0.79 -14.49
C VAL A 138 2.25 -0.08 -14.95
N ASN A 139 2.17 0.22 -16.24
CA ASN A 139 0.96 0.75 -16.86
C ASN A 139 0.07 -0.42 -17.34
N VAL A 140 -1.24 -0.28 -17.20
CA VAL A 140 -2.26 -1.32 -17.44
C VAL A 140 -3.08 -1.02 -18.68
#